data_AF-A0A437SSH4-F1
#
_entry.id   AF-A0A437SSH4-F1
#
_cell.length_a   1.000
_cell.length_b   1.000
_cell.length_c   1.000
_cell.angle_alpha   90.00
_cell.angle_beta   90.00
_cell.angle_gamma   90.00
#
_symmetry.space_group_name_H-M   'P 1'
#
loop_
_entity.id
_entity.type
_entity.pdbx_description
1 polymer ?
#
loop_
_entity_poly.entity_id
_entity_poly.type
_entity_poly.pdbx_seq_one_letter_code
_entity_poly.pdbx_strand_id
1 'polypeptide(L)'
;MIKAQVVELKPNQAMKHQLDRLCDYRRYCWNEALATWQAMYEARTLNKEDNPSPNEYRVRDELVANKAEWQYQLSSRCLQLAVTDLANAWQNFFDKAQPDWGKP
;
A
#
# COMPACT_ATOMS: atom_id res chain seq x y z
N MET A 1 32.40 -10.34 -4.81
CA MET A 1 31.41 -11.13 -5.59
C MET A 1 30.32 -11.58 -4.62
N ILE A 2 29.13 -10.98 -4.65
CA ILE A 2 28.01 -11.38 -3.76
C ILE A 2 27.37 -12.63 -4.39
N LYS A 3 27.34 -13.75 -3.67
CA LYS A 3 26.60 -14.95 -4.10
C LYS A 3 25.17 -14.82 -3.61
N ALA A 4 24.21 -14.80 -4.54
CA ALA A 4 22.79 -14.91 -4.19
C ALA A 4 22.53 -16.31 -3.61
N GLN A 5 21.90 -16.38 -2.44
CA GLN A 5 21.40 -17.62 -1.87
C GLN A 5 19.89 -17.66 -2.03
N VAL A 6 19.38 -18.74 -2.62
CA VAL A 6 17.94 -19.01 -2.71
C VAL A 6 17.57 -19.89 -1.53
N VAL A 7 16.69 -19.38 -0.66
CA VAL A 7 16.20 -20.12 0.51
C VAL A 7 14.71 -20.38 0.32
N GLU A 8 14.32 -21.65 0.40
CA GLU A 8 12.91 -22.05 0.39
C GLU A 8 12.34 -21.98 1.80
N LEU A 9 11.24 -21.25 1.98
CA LEU A 9 10.46 -21.30 3.21
C LEU A 9 9.58 -22.55 3.22
N LYS A 10 9.58 -23.30 4.33
CA LYS A 10 8.67 -24.44 4.55
C LYS A 10 7.72 -24.13 5.72
N PRO A 11 6.65 -23.36 5.49
CA PRO A 11 5.75 -22.97 6.57
C PRO A 11 4.88 -24.17 6.98
N ASN A 12 4.75 -24.38 8.29
CA ASN A 12 3.75 -25.30 8.83
C ASN A 12 2.33 -24.72 8.70
N GLN A 13 1.31 -25.47 9.08
CA GLN A 13 -0.09 -25.05 8.96
C GLN A 13 -0.39 -23.73 9.68
N ALA A 14 0.15 -23.53 10.89
CA ALA A 14 -0.05 -22.30 11.65
C ALA A 14 0.60 -21.09 10.96
N MET A 15 1.81 -21.25 10.40
CA MET A 15 2.49 -20.19 9.68
C MET A 15 1.75 -19.82 8.39
N LYS A 16 1.26 -20.80 7.62
CA LYS A 16 0.47 -20.55 6.40
C LYS A 16 -0.75 -19.69 6.70
N HIS A 17 -1.51 -20.04 7.73
CA HIS A 17 -2.67 -19.28 8.16
C HIS A 17 -2.34 -17.81 8.52
N GLN A 18 -1.19 -17.57 9.17
CA GLN A 18 -0.78 -16.18 9.47
C GLN A 18 -0.36 -15.42 8.21
N LEU A 19 0.32 -16.08 7.28
CA LEU A 19 0.66 -15.48 5.98
C LEU A 19 -0.59 -15.11 5.20
N ASP A 20 -1.56 -16.02 5.11
CA ASP A 20 -2.83 -15.78 4.41
C ASP A 20 -3.58 -14.59 5.03
N ARG A 21 -3.70 -14.55 6.37
CA ARG A 21 -4.30 -13.42 7.09
C ARG A 21 -3.60 -12.09 6.81
N LEU A 22 -2.27 -12.09 6.77
CA LEU A 22 -1.49 -10.87 6.47
C LEU A 22 -1.64 -10.45 5.00
N CYS A 23 -1.68 -11.40 4.06
CA CYS A 23 -1.93 -11.14 2.65
C CYS A 23 -3.31 -10.53 2.43
N ASP A 24 -4.34 -11.09 3.06
CA ASP A 24 -5.71 -10.56 2.98
C ASP A 24 -5.80 -9.15 3.57
N TYR A 25 -5.17 -8.92 4.72
CA TYR A 25 -5.12 -7.59 5.32
C TYR A 25 -4.36 -6.59 4.46
N ARG A 26 -3.23 -7.00 3.85
CA ARG A 26 -2.47 -6.14 2.93
C ARG A 26 -3.32 -5.73 1.72
N ARG A 27 -4.07 -6.67 1.14
CA ARG A 27 -4.98 -6.41 0.02
C ARG A 27 -6.08 -5.43 0.43
N TYR A 28 -6.66 -5.61 1.61
CA TYR A 28 -7.62 -4.66 2.18
C TYR A 28 -7.01 -3.26 2.32
N CYS A 29 -5.84 -3.13 2.98
CA CYS A 29 -5.17 -1.85 3.18
C CYS A 29 -4.83 -1.15 1.85
N TRP A 30 -4.44 -1.92 0.83
CA TRP A 30 -4.18 -1.40 -0.51
C TRP A 30 -5.44 -0.75 -1.11
N ASN A 31 -6.57 -1.44 -1.06
CA ASN A 31 -7.84 -0.95 -1.62
C ASN A 31 -8.32 0.30 -0.87
N GLU A 32 -8.26 0.28 0.46
CA GLU A 32 -8.58 1.46 1.27
C GLU A 32 -7.67 2.64 0.93
N ALA A 33 -6.36 2.41 0.83
CA ALA A 33 -5.40 3.45 0.46
C ALA A 33 -5.68 4.03 -0.92
N LEU A 34 -6.04 3.19 -1.89
CA LEU A 34 -6.42 3.62 -3.23
C LEU A 34 -7.69 4.49 -3.20
N ALA A 35 -8.71 4.09 -2.44
CA ALA A 35 -9.95 4.85 -2.27
C ALA A 35 -9.69 6.21 -1.58
N THR A 36 -8.90 6.22 -0.50
CA THR A 36 -8.50 7.46 0.18
C THR A 36 -7.69 8.38 -0.73
N TRP A 37 -6.77 7.84 -1.51
CA TRP A 37 -5.99 8.62 -2.48
C TRP A 37 -6.90 9.27 -3.52
N GLN A 38 -7.86 8.51 -4.06
CA GLN A 38 -8.84 9.01 -5.03
C GLN A 38 -9.69 10.13 -4.42
N ALA A 39 -10.20 9.96 -3.20
CA ALA A 39 -10.98 10.99 -2.51
C ALA A 39 -10.17 12.28 -2.30
N MET A 40 -8.90 12.17 -1.89
CA MET A 40 -8.00 13.32 -1.77
C MET A 40 -7.74 14.01 -3.12
N TYR A 41 -7.62 13.23 -4.20
CA TYR A 41 -7.45 13.76 -5.55
C TYR A 41 -8.69 14.51 -6.06
N GLU A 42 -9.89 13.97 -5.81
CA GLU A 42 -11.16 14.60 -6.16
C GLU A 42 -11.36 15.91 -5.39
N ALA A 43 -11.11 15.92 -4.08
CA ALA A 43 -11.16 17.13 -3.26
C ALA A 43 -10.21 18.22 -3.79
N ARG A 44 -8.99 17.84 -4.17
CA ARG A 44 -8.04 18.75 -4.82
C ARG A 44 -8.51 19.27 -6.17
N THR A 45 -9.18 18.44 -6.95
CA THR A 45 -9.69 18.84 -8.27
C THR A 45 -10.78 19.90 -8.13
N LEU A 46 -11.59 19.83 -7.07
CA LEU A 46 -12.64 20.80 -6.77
C LEU A 46 -12.08 22.11 -6.21
N ASN A 47 -11.13 22.06 -5.27
CA ASN A 47 -10.51 23.25 -4.68
C ASN A 47 -9.04 22.99 -4.36
N LYS A 48 -8.15 23.55 -5.17
CA LYS A 48 -6.70 23.34 -5.06
C LYS A 48 -6.03 24.12 -3.93
N GLU A 49 -6.64 25.23 -3.50
CA GLU A 49 -6.10 26.12 -2.46
C GLU A 49 -6.19 25.45 -1.10
N ASP A 50 -7.34 24.85 -0.80
CA ASP A 50 -7.59 24.21 0.49
C ASP A 50 -7.19 22.73 0.54
N ASN A 51 -7.01 22.07 -0.60
CA ASN A 51 -6.71 20.64 -0.67
C ASN A 51 -5.35 20.37 -1.32
N PRO A 52 -4.32 20.04 -0.53
CA PRO A 52 -2.99 19.71 -1.06
C PRO A 52 -3.03 18.46 -1.92
N SER A 53 -1.98 18.23 -2.73
CA SER A 53 -1.84 16.99 -3.49
C SER A 53 -1.89 15.75 -2.59
N PRO A 54 -2.52 14.66 -3.04
CA PRO A 54 -2.39 13.37 -2.37
C PRO A 54 -0.94 12.90 -2.45
N ASN A 55 -0.49 12.23 -1.38
CA ASN A 55 0.83 11.60 -1.31
C ASN A 55 0.80 10.46 -0.27
N GLU A 56 1.86 9.65 -0.25
CA GLU A 56 2.01 8.50 0.65
C GLU A 56 1.75 8.87 2.11
N TYR A 57 2.39 9.95 2.60
CA TYR A 57 2.31 10.37 3.99
C TYR A 57 0.87 10.67 4.39
N ARG A 58 0.15 11.45 3.59
CA ARG A 58 -1.23 11.85 3.90
C ARG A 58 -2.18 10.67 3.91
N VAL A 59 -2.10 9.80 2.89
CA VAL A 59 -2.95 8.61 2.82
C VAL A 59 -2.66 7.67 3.99
N ARG A 60 -1.38 7.46 4.31
CA ARG A 60 -0.98 6.62 5.44
C ARG A 60 -1.48 7.18 6.77
N ASP A 61 -1.31 8.48 6.99
CA ASP A 61 -1.68 9.11 8.25
C ASP A 61 -3.21 9.12 8.43
N GLU A 62 -3.97 9.36 7.35
CA GLU A 62 -5.44 9.23 7.34
C GLU A 62 -5.90 7.81 7.71
N LEU A 63 -5.32 6.78 7.08
CA LEU A 63 -5.67 5.40 7.39
C LEU A 63 -5.25 4.98 8.81
N VAL A 64 -4.11 5.47 9.30
CA VAL A 64 -3.64 5.17 10.66
C VAL A 64 -4.54 5.84 11.70
N ALA A 65 -5.01 7.06 11.44
CA ALA A 65 -5.92 7.80 12.33
C ALA A 65 -7.31 7.14 12.39
N ASN A 66 -7.78 6.56 11.28
CA ASN A 66 -9.12 5.99 11.16
C ASN A 66 -9.14 4.44 11.15
N LYS A 67 -8.21 3.81 11.87
CA LYS A 67 -8.21 2.33 11.97
C LYS A 67 -9.49 1.83 12.64
N ALA A 68 -10.12 0.84 12.03
CA ALA A 68 -11.21 0.12 12.66
C ALA A 68 -10.66 -0.76 13.82
N GLU A 69 -11.49 -1.01 14.84
CA GLU A 69 -11.13 -1.79 16.03
C GLU A 69 -10.44 -3.13 15.72
N TRP A 70 -10.96 -3.86 14.73
CA TRP A 70 -10.40 -5.17 14.34
C TRP A 70 -9.00 -5.06 13.72
N GLN A 71 -8.63 -3.91 13.13
CA GLN A 71 -7.32 -3.71 12.51
C GLN A 71 -6.19 -3.66 13.55
N TYR A 72 -6.48 -3.28 14.80
CA TYR A 72 -5.49 -3.26 15.88
C TYR A 72 -4.99 -4.66 16.26
N GLN A 73 -5.71 -5.71 15.86
CA GLN A 73 -5.27 -7.10 16.01
C GLN A 73 -4.21 -7.52 14.98
N LEU A 74 -3.94 -6.65 13.99
CA LEU A 74 -3.04 -6.90 12.88
C LEU A 74 -1.86 -5.91 12.92
N SER A 75 -0.76 -6.28 12.28
CA SER A 75 0.44 -5.44 12.29
C SER A 75 0.19 -4.12 11.54
N SER A 76 0.35 -2.99 12.23
CA SER A 76 0.30 -1.66 11.60
C SER A 76 1.36 -1.49 10.52
N ARG A 77 2.47 -2.25 10.58
CA ARG A 77 3.50 -2.25 9.53
C ARG A 77 2.95 -2.75 8.19
N CYS A 78 1.98 -3.67 8.20
CA CYS A 78 1.38 -4.20 6.99
C CYS A 78 0.62 -3.10 6.23
N LEU A 79 -0.19 -2.31 6.94
CA LEU A 79 -0.88 -1.14 6.41
C LEU A 79 0.11 -0.13 5.83
N GLN A 80 1.13 0.26 6.61
CA GLN A 80 2.10 1.25 6.17
C GLN A 80 2.84 0.80 4.90
N LEU A 81 3.28 -0.46 4.84
CA LEU A 81 3.93 -1.03 3.67
C LEU A 81 2.99 -1.14 2.47
N ALA A 82 1.70 -1.39 2.67
CA ALA A 82 0.74 -1.40 1.57
C ALA A 82 0.59 0.00 0.96
N VAL A 83 0.55 1.04 1.78
CA VAL A 83 0.48 2.44 1.33
C VAL A 83 1.78 2.85 0.61
N THR A 84 2.94 2.47 1.14
CA THR A 84 4.24 2.72 0.48
C THR A 84 4.30 2.04 -0.89
N ASP A 85 3.88 0.77 -0.99
CA ASP A 85 3.87 0.07 -2.28
C ASP A 85 2.90 0.71 -3.27
N LEU A 86 1.74 1.21 -2.82
CA LEU A 86 0.81 1.95 -3.68
C LEU A 86 1.45 3.25 -4.20
N ALA A 87 2.14 3.99 -3.35
CA ALA A 87 2.85 5.20 -3.76
C ALA A 87 3.95 4.89 -4.79
N ASN A 88 4.71 3.82 -4.58
CA ASN A 88 5.71 3.34 -5.54
C ASN A 88 5.06 2.93 -6.87
N ALA A 89 3.92 2.25 -6.82
CA ALA A 89 3.19 1.85 -8.03
C ALA A 89 2.73 3.08 -8.84
N TRP A 90 2.23 4.12 -8.18
CA TRP A 90 1.91 5.38 -8.85
C TRP A 90 3.14 6.05 -9.46
N GLN A 91 4.25 6.13 -8.73
CA GLN A 91 5.49 6.70 -9.25
C GLN A 91 5.96 5.94 -10.51
N ASN A 92 5.99 4.62 -10.46
CA ASN A 92 6.36 3.76 -11.58
C ASN A 92 5.39 3.89 -12.76
N PHE A 93 4.09 4.04 -12.51
CA PHE A 93 3.09 4.25 -13.55
C PHE A 93 3.30 5.55 -14.32
N PHE A 94 3.70 6.63 -13.65
CA PHE A 94 3.98 7.90 -14.30
C PHE A 94 5.40 8.00 -14.87
N ASP A 95 6.31 7.11 -14.49
CA ASP A 95 7.67 7.06 -15.01
C ASP A 95 7.73 6.41 -16.40
N LYS A 96 7.73 7.27 -17.42
CA LYS A 96 7.81 6.86 -18.84
C LYS A 96 9.12 6.21 -19.24
N ALA A 97 10.16 6.28 -18.41
CA ALA A 97 11.46 5.67 -18.70
C ALA A 97 11.49 4.17 -18.37
N GLN A 98 10.44 3.63 -17.74
CA GLN A 98 10.36 2.20 -17.42
C GLN A 98 10.33 1.34 -18.69
N PRO A 99 11.09 0.23 -18.76
CA PRO A 99 11.21 -0.61 -19.95
C PRO A 99 9.86 -1.12 -20.51
N ASP A 100 8.87 -1.29 -19.63
CA ASP A 100 7.54 -1.79 -19.95
C ASP A 100 6.44 -0.73 -19.75
N TRP A 101 6.80 0.56 -19.77
CA TRP A 101 5.83 1.63 -19.63
C TRP A 101 4.72 1.56 -20.69
N GLY A 102 3.47 1.60 -20.26
CA GLY A 102 2.28 1.58 -21.12
C GLY A 102 1.87 0.19 -21.64
N LYS A 103 2.54 -0.89 -21.22
CA LYS A 103 2.09 -2.27 -21.50
C LYS A 103 1.17 -2.78 -20.39
N PRO A 104 0.03 -3.43 -20.72
CA PRO A 104 -0.83 -4.12 -19.74
C PRO A 104 -0.13 -5.27 -19.02
#